data_AF-A0A7S1WRY5-F1
#
_entry.id   AF-A0A7S1WRY5-F1
#
_cell.length_a   1.000
_cell.length_b   1.000
_cell.length_c   1.000
_cell.angle_alpha   90.00
_cell.angle_beta   90.00
_cell.angle_gamma   90.00
#
_symmetry.space_group_name_H-M   'P 1'
#
loop_
_entity.id
_entity.type
_entity.pdbx_description
1 polymer ?
#
loop_
_entity_poly.entity_id
_entity_poly.type
_entity_poly.pdbx_seq_one_letter_code
_entity_poly.pdbx_strand_id
1 'polypeptide(L)'
;GETCVHGTYWSSWESIKVEGLKPMGRNHVHFAIHEPNAGEVVSGMRAGCELFVFLNVQKALLAGMKLYRSSNGVLLSRGLSGVIAPEYFSRVVQRWPYKVIMQATPEAAPVKLLGDGRRVPGLRPDTPAKGKLSEGRGAARRPEAPKAP
;
A
#
# COMPACT_ATOMS: atom_id res chain seq x y z
N GLY A 1 -15.96 0.54 -3.35
CA GLY A 1 -14.58 0.52 -3.88
C GLY A 1 -14.43 -0.69 -4.77
N GLU A 2 -13.55 -0.65 -5.78
CA GLU A 2 -13.24 -1.84 -6.60
C GLU A 2 -12.60 -2.92 -5.71
N THR A 3 -13.03 -4.18 -5.86
CA THR A 3 -12.51 -5.32 -5.09
C THR A 3 -11.67 -6.22 -5.99
N CYS A 4 -10.53 -6.71 -5.51
CA CYS A 4 -9.69 -7.62 -6.28
C CYS A 4 -9.93 -9.06 -5.81
N VAL A 5 -10.72 -9.84 -6.56
CA VAL A 5 -11.19 -11.17 -6.14
C VAL A 5 -10.83 -12.26 -7.15
N HIS A 6 -10.34 -13.39 -6.65
CA HIS A 6 -10.04 -14.58 -7.43
C HIS A 6 -11.00 -15.70 -7.07
N GLY A 7 -11.71 -16.24 -8.06
CA GLY A 7 -12.56 -17.41 -7.90
C GLY A 7 -11.77 -18.70 -8.04
N THR A 8 -11.92 -19.62 -7.09
CA THR A 8 -11.25 -20.93 -7.10
C THR A 8 -12.17 -22.06 -6.62
N TYR A 9 -11.64 -23.28 -6.56
CA TYR A 9 -12.33 -24.51 -6.17
C TYR A 9 -11.77 -25.05 -4.86
N TRP A 10 -12.57 -25.83 -4.13
CA TRP A 10 -12.12 -26.49 -2.90
C TRP A 10 -10.94 -27.42 -3.14
N SER A 11 -10.92 -28.12 -4.29
CA SER A 11 -9.81 -28.99 -4.69
C SER A 11 -8.47 -28.25 -4.81
N SER A 12 -8.49 -26.95 -5.09
CA SER A 12 -7.29 -26.12 -5.20
C SER A 12 -6.95 -25.38 -3.91
N TRP A 13 -7.91 -25.25 -2.98
CA TRP A 13 -7.75 -24.45 -1.77
C TRP A 13 -6.61 -24.94 -0.88
N GLU A 14 -6.42 -26.25 -0.75
CA GLU A 14 -5.40 -26.82 0.13
C GLU A 14 -3.97 -26.41 -0.28
N SER A 15 -3.72 -26.31 -1.59
CA SER A 15 -2.44 -25.78 -2.09
C SER A 15 -2.41 -24.25 -1.99
N ILE A 16 -3.50 -23.55 -2.36
CA ILE A 16 -3.56 -22.09 -2.34
C ILE A 16 -3.33 -21.52 -0.93
N LYS A 17 -3.85 -22.17 0.12
CA LYS A 17 -3.69 -21.69 1.50
C LYS A 17 -2.26 -21.80 2.03
N VAL A 18 -1.43 -22.66 1.43
CA VAL A 18 -0.03 -22.89 1.82
C VAL A 18 0.92 -22.16 0.87
N GLU A 19 0.71 -22.31 -0.43
CA GLU A 19 1.61 -21.87 -1.49
C GLU A 19 1.21 -20.55 -2.13
N GLY A 20 -0.01 -20.05 -1.89
CA GLY A 20 -0.54 -18.85 -2.52
C GLY A 20 -1.13 -19.06 -3.92
N LEU A 21 -1.58 -17.97 -4.54
CA LEU A 21 -2.07 -17.99 -5.92
C LEU A 21 -0.90 -17.88 -6.89
N LYS A 22 -0.87 -18.78 -7.88
CA LYS A 22 0.11 -18.81 -8.96
C LYS A 22 -0.58 -18.59 -10.30
N PRO A 23 0.10 -18.04 -11.32
CA PRO A 23 -0.43 -17.94 -12.68
C PRO A 23 -0.79 -19.29 -13.32
N MET A 24 -0.27 -20.40 -12.77
CA MET A 24 -0.38 -21.75 -13.31
C MET A 24 0.14 -21.77 -14.76
N GLY A 25 -0.62 -22.33 -15.72
CA GLY A 25 -0.25 -22.33 -17.14
C GLY A 25 -0.45 -20.98 -17.86
N ARG A 26 -0.70 -19.89 -17.13
CA ARG A 26 -0.92 -18.54 -17.69
C ARG A 26 0.23 -17.61 -17.31
N ASN A 27 0.23 -16.40 -17.88
CA ASN A 27 1.22 -15.37 -17.56
C ASN A 27 0.92 -14.60 -16.26
N HIS A 28 -0.35 -14.51 -15.86
CA HIS A 28 -0.81 -13.71 -14.73
C HIS A 28 -1.94 -14.41 -13.97
N VAL A 29 -2.01 -14.19 -12.66
CA VAL A 29 -3.23 -14.43 -11.87
C VAL A 29 -4.27 -13.39 -12.28
N HIS A 30 -5.50 -13.86 -12.52
CA HIS A 30 -6.61 -13.02 -12.93
C HIS A 30 -7.53 -12.76 -11.74
N PHE A 31 -8.00 -11.52 -11.64
CA PHE A 31 -8.91 -11.06 -10.60
C PHE A 31 -10.08 -10.31 -11.24
N ALA A 32 -11.29 -10.61 -10.76
CA ALA A 32 -12.44 -9.77 -11.04
C ALA A 32 -12.41 -8.52 -10.15
N ILE A 33 -13.09 -7.47 -10.60
CA ILE A 33 -13.12 -6.14 -9.97
C ILE A 33 -14.37 -5.88 -9.10
N HIS A 34 -15.19 -6.90 -8.88
CA HIS A 34 -16.50 -6.78 -8.23
C HIS A 34 -16.68 -7.84 -7.15
N GLU A 35 -17.30 -7.47 -6.05
CA GLU A 35 -17.60 -8.39 -4.97
C GLU A 35 -18.76 -9.29 -5.42
N PRO A 36 -18.58 -10.62 -5.43
CA PRO A 36 -19.69 -11.53 -5.67
C PRO A 36 -20.68 -11.43 -4.51
N ASN A 37 -21.87 -10.91 -4.75
CA ASN A 37 -23.01 -11.15 -3.87
C ASN A 37 -23.44 -12.62 -3.96
N ALA A 38 -24.16 -13.11 -2.94
CA ALA A 38 -24.72 -14.44 -2.95
C ALA A 38 -25.61 -14.64 -4.19
N GLY A 39 -25.17 -15.50 -5.11
CA GLY A 39 -25.90 -15.84 -6.33
C GLY A 39 -25.55 -15.04 -7.59
N GLU A 40 -24.74 -13.98 -7.51
CA GLU A 40 -24.37 -13.21 -8.70
C GLU A 40 -23.24 -13.87 -9.49
N VAL A 41 -23.36 -13.82 -10.82
CA VAL A 41 -22.29 -14.16 -11.75
C VAL A 41 -21.40 -12.93 -11.90
N VAL A 42 -20.21 -12.98 -11.33
CA VAL A 42 -19.23 -11.90 -11.53
C VAL A 42 -18.54 -12.07 -12.86
N SER A 43 -18.59 -11.05 -13.70
CA SER A 43 -17.86 -10.99 -14.97
C SER A 43 -16.37 -11.24 -14.76
N GLY A 44 -15.80 -12.17 -15.52
CA GLY A 44 -14.38 -12.55 -15.40
C GLY A 44 -14.09 -13.72 -14.45
N MET A 45 -15.09 -14.23 -13.71
CA MET A 45 -14.97 -15.45 -12.91
C MET A 45 -15.69 -16.64 -13.57
N ARG A 46 -15.15 -17.85 -13.39
CA ARG A 46 -15.79 -19.08 -13.89
C ARG A 46 -17.08 -19.33 -13.10
N ALA A 47 -18.18 -19.59 -13.80
CA ALA A 47 -19.52 -19.72 -13.21
C ALA A 47 -19.62 -20.77 -12.09
N GLY A 48 -18.73 -21.75 -12.04
CA GLY A 48 -18.71 -22.82 -11.05
C GLY A 48 -17.71 -22.68 -9.90
N CYS A 49 -17.03 -21.53 -9.73
CA CYS A 49 -16.13 -21.37 -8.57
C CYS A 49 -16.89 -21.46 -7.24
N GLU A 50 -16.23 -22.06 -6.25
CA GLU A 50 -16.79 -22.41 -4.94
C GLU A 50 -16.25 -21.51 -3.83
N LEU A 51 -15.08 -20.91 -4.04
CA LEU A 51 -14.39 -20.04 -3.11
C LEU A 51 -14.00 -18.72 -3.77
N PHE A 52 -14.00 -17.66 -2.98
CA PHE A 52 -13.55 -16.33 -3.34
C PHE A 52 -12.36 -15.94 -2.48
N VAL A 53 -11.20 -15.72 -3.10
CA VAL A 53 -9.99 -15.22 -2.45
C VAL A 53 -9.87 -13.73 -2.72
N PHE A 54 -9.99 -12.92 -1.67
CA PHE A 54 -9.90 -11.47 -1.76
C PHE A 54 -8.47 -11.02 -1.49
N LEU A 55 -7.91 -10.22 -2.40
CA LEU A 55 -6.59 -9.64 -2.24
C LEU A 55 -6.68 -8.38 -1.36
N ASN A 56 -5.78 -8.29 -0.38
CA ASN A 56 -5.45 -7.05 0.30
C ASN A 56 -4.60 -6.18 -0.66
N VAL A 57 -5.28 -5.42 -1.51
CA VAL A 57 -4.66 -4.58 -2.53
C VAL A 57 -3.66 -3.59 -1.92
N GLN A 58 -4.02 -2.96 -0.80
CA GLN A 58 -3.13 -1.99 -0.13
C GLN A 58 -1.82 -2.66 0.31
N LYS A 59 -1.91 -3.78 1.04
CA LYS A 59 -0.73 -4.55 1.48
C LYS A 59 0.11 -5.03 0.30
N ALA A 60 -0.54 -5.52 -0.76
CA ALA A 60 0.14 -6.01 -1.95
C ALA A 60 0.90 -4.89 -2.68
N LEU A 61 0.27 -3.72 -2.90
CA LEU A 61 0.89 -2.58 -3.57
C LEU A 61 2.06 -2.02 -2.75
N LEU A 62 1.92 -1.92 -1.43
CA LEU A 62 3.01 -1.47 -0.53
C LEU A 62 4.21 -2.42 -0.56
N ALA A 63 3.98 -3.72 -0.71
CA ALA A 63 5.03 -4.72 -0.89
C ALA A 63 5.65 -4.71 -2.31
N GLY A 64 5.23 -3.80 -3.19
CA GLY A 64 5.76 -3.67 -4.55
C GLY A 64 5.09 -4.59 -5.58
N MET A 65 3.98 -5.25 -5.24
CA MET A 65 3.23 -6.07 -6.20
C MET A 65 2.57 -5.16 -7.24
N LYS A 66 2.70 -5.51 -8.52
CA LYS A 66 2.07 -4.77 -9.62
C LYS A 66 0.72 -5.37 -9.98
N LEU A 67 -0.30 -4.53 -10.04
CA LEU A 67 -1.62 -4.85 -10.55
C LEU A 67 -1.85 -4.09 -11.86
N TYR A 68 -2.28 -4.80 -12.89
CA TYR A 68 -2.58 -4.23 -14.20
C TYR A 68 -4.06 -4.41 -14.52
N ARG A 69 -4.70 -3.39 -15.07
CA ARG A 69 -6.05 -3.51 -15.62
C ARG A 69 -5.93 -3.84 -17.12
N SER A 70 -6.58 -4.92 -17.52
CA SER A 70 -6.67 -5.31 -18.93
C SER A 70 -7.78 -4.54 -19.65
N SER A 71 -7.79 -4.60 -20.99
CA SER A 71 -8.80 -3.92 -21.82
C SER A 71 -10.23 -4.40 -21.59
N ASN A 72 -10.42 -5.66 -21.14
CA ASN A 72 -11.73 -6.21 -20.79
C ASN A 72 -12.10 -5.97 -19.31
N GLY A 73 -11.32 -5.15 -18.60
CA GLY A 73 -11.63 -4.70 -17.25
C GLY A 73 -11.19 -5.62 -16.12
N VAL A 74 -10.62 -6.81 -16.39
CA VAL A 74 -10.09 -7.67 -15.30
C VAL A 74 -8.72 -7.19 -14.83
N LEU A 75 -8.42 -7.43 -13.55
CA LEU A 75 -7.11 -7.15 -12.96
C LEU A 75 -6.18 -8.36 -13.10
N LEU A 76 -4.90 -8.08 -13.31
CA LEU A 76 -3.85 -9.06 -13.57
C LEU A 76 -2.65 -8.78 -12.66
N SER A 77 -2.06 -9.83 -12.10
CA SER A 77 -0.80 -9.73 -11.35
C SER A 77 0.07 -10.96 -11.57
N ARG A 78 1.40 -10.77 -11.64
CA ARG A 78 2.37 -11.88 -11.57
C ARG A 78 2.67 -12.30 -10.13
N GLY A 79 2.13 -11.58 -9.15
CA GLY A 79 2.57 -11.67 -7.76
C GLY A 79 4.00 -11.17 -7.57
N LEU A 80 4.56 -11.48 -6.41
CA LEU A 80 5.96 -11.26 -6.09
C LEU A 80 6.71 -12.57 -6.39
N SER A 81 7.74 -12.49 -7.22
CA SER A 81 8.48 -13.69 -7.67
C SER A 81 7.60 -14.80 -8.25
N GLY A 82 6.49 -14.44 -8.91
CA GLY A 82 5.57 -15.39 -9.54
C GLY A 82 4.45 -15.91 -8.63
N VAL A 83 4.36 -15.44 -7.38
CA VAL A 83 3.41 -15.94 -6.38
C VAL A 83 2.71 -14.80 -5.65
N ILE A 84 1.42 -14.95 -5.39
CA ILE A 84 0.66 -14.08 -4.48
C ILE A 84 0.46 -14.88 -3.20
N ALA A 85 1.33 -14.65 -2.23
CA ALA A 85 1.37 -15.39 -0.98
C ALA A 85 0.07 -15.20 -0.15
N PRO A 86 -0.31 -16.18 0.69
CA PRO A 86 -1.52 -16.09 1.51
C PRO A 86 -1.59 -14.90 2.46
N GLU A 87 -0.43 -14.34 2.86
CA GLU A 87 -0.33 -13.12 3.68
C GLU A 87 -0.96 -11.87 3.02
N TYR A 88 -1.13 -11.89 1.69
CA TYR A 88 -1.80 -10.83 0.94
C TYR A 88 -3.30 -11.08 0.80
N PHE A 89 -3.85 -12.18 1.32
CA PHE A 89 -5.30 -12.41 1.27
C PHE A 89 -5.96 -11.66 2.43
N SER A 90 -6.91 -10.78 2.13
CA SER A 90 -7.69 -10.08 3.17
C SER A 90 -8.75 -10.99 3.78
N ARG A 91 -9.40 -11.82 2.96
CA ARG A 91 -10.33 -12.85 3.39
C ARG A 91 -10.54 -13.90 2.31
N VAL A 92 -11.04 -15.06 2.72
CA VAL A 92 -11.49 -16.14 1.84
C VAL A 92 -12.90 -16.53 2.23
N VAL A 93 -13.77 -16.63 1.25
CA VAL A 93 -15.21 -16.86 1.43
C VAL A 93 -15.65 -18.05 0.61
N GLN A 94 -16.38 -18.97 1.22
CA GLN A 94 -17.16 -19.98 0.52
C GLN A 94 -18.38 -19.34 -0.11
N ARG A 95 -18.63 -19.62 -1.38
CA ARG A 95 -19.73 -19.03 -2.15
C ARG A 95 -21.10 -19.49 -1.67
N TRP A 96 -21.26 -20.78 -1.39
CA TRP A 96 -22.54 -21.35 -0.94
C TRP A 96 -22.33 -22.47 0.10
N PRO A 97 -22.97 -22.40 1.29
CA PRO A 97 -23.54 -21.16 1.85
C PRO A 97 -22.45 -20.07 1.95
N TYR A 98 -22.86 -18.80 1.88
CA TYR A 98 -21.91 -17.69 1.99
C TYR A 98 -21.28 -17.69 3.38
N LYS A 99 -20.02 -18.12 3.48
CA LYS A 99 -19.33 -18.32 4.77
C LYS A 99 -17.88 -17.85 4.67
N VAL A 100 -17.47 -17.01 5.61
CA VAL A 100 -16.06 -16.63 5.75
C VAL A 100 -15.28 -17.85 6.26
N ILE A 101 -14.30 -18.30 5.49
CA ILE A 101 -13.42 -19.43 5.81
C ILE A 101 -12.12 -18.94 6.45
N MET A 102 -11.66 -17.77 6.01
CA MET A 102 -10.47 -17.11 6.53
C MET A 102 -10.68 -15.60 6.48
N GLN A 103 -10.19 -14.88 7.48
CA GLN A 103 -10.11 -13.43 7.46
C GLN A 103 -8.77 -13.04 8.06
N ALA A 104 -8.03 -12.18 7.37
CA ALA A 104 -6.83 -11.60 7.95
C ALA A 104 -7.22 -10.83 9.21
N THR A 105 -6.44 -10.98 10.27
CA THR A 105 -6.53 -10.06 11.39
C THR A 105 -6.24 -8.65 10.87
N PRO A 106 -6.94 -7.62 11.35
CA PRO A 106 -6.51 -6.26 11.11
C PRO A 106 -5.11 -6.14 11.68
N GLU A 107 -4.11 -6.07 10.79
CA GLU A 107 -2.77 -5.61 11.18
C GLU A 107 -3.03 -4.21 11.73
N ALA A 108 -2.85 -4.03 13.05
CA ALA A 108 -3.11 -2.77 13.71
C ALA A 108 -2.47 -1.68 12.84
N ALA A 109 -3.28 -0.74 12.35
CA ALA A 109 -2.81 0.29 11.44
C ALA A 109 -1.47 0.82 11.98
N PRO A 110 -0.44 1.01 11.12
CA PRO A 110 0.82 1.55 11.61
C PRO A 110 0.46 2.78 12.44
N VAL A 111 0.76 2.71 13.73
CA VAL A 111 0.49 3.81 14.65
C VAL A 111 1.17 4.97 13.97
N LYS A 112 0.38 5.93 13.45
CA LYS A 112 0.97 7.20 13.05
C LYS A 112 1.57 7.71 14.34
N LEU A 113 2.89 7.59 14.49
CA LEU A 113 3.64 8.51 15.32
C LEU A 113 3.46 9.87 14.64
N LEU A 114 2.30 10.50 14.88
CA LEU A 114 2.21 11.94 14.88
C LEU A 114 3.28 12.35 15.87
N GLY A 115 4.34 12.97 15.37
CA GLY A 115 5.45 13.39 16.19
C GLY A 115 4.95 14.19 17.38
N ASP A 116 4.97 13.59 18.55
CA ASP A 116 4.68 14.26 19.82
C ASP A 116 5.99 14.51 20.55
N GLY A 117 6.93 15.17 19.87
CA GLY A 117 7.95 16.05 20.44
C GLY A 117 8.38 15.84 21.89
N ARG A 118 8.74 14.62 22.30
CA ARG A 118 9.26 14.33 23.64
C ARG A 118 10.74 13.97 23.57
N ARG A 119 11.51 14.73 24.34
CA ARG A 119 12.97 14.69 24.46
C ARG A 119 13.48 13.31 24.89
N VAL A 120 14.67 12.98 24.41
CA VAL A 120 15.57 12.02 25.04
C VAL A 120 15.94 12.51 26.45
N PRO A 121 15.72 11.73 27.52
CA PRO A 121 16.26 12.07 28.84
C PRO A 121 17.78 11.89 28.83
N GLY A 122 18.54 12.97 29.06
CA GLY A 122 19.99 12.90 29.27
C GLY A 122 20.86 13.80 28.39
N LEU A 123 20.30 14.48 27.38
CA LEU A 123 21.05 15.49 26.63
C LEU A 123 20.85 16.86 27.27
N ARG A 124 21.93 17.45 27.80
CA ARG A 124 21.90 18.81 28.36
C ARG A 124 21.42 19.78 27.29
N PRO A 125 20.57 20.77 27.60
CA PRO A 125 20.16 21.76 26.62
C PRO A 125 21.37 22.61 26.23
N ASP A 126 21.67 22.63 24.94
CA ASP A 126 22.59 23.59 24.35
C ASP A 126 22.02 24.99 24.59
N THR A 127 22.73 25.80 25.37
CA THR A 127 22.41 27.20 25.58
C THR A 127 22.36 27.93 24.23
N PRO A 128 21.31 28.70 23.91
CA PRO A 128 21.34 29.55 22.72
C PRO A 128 22.35 30.67 22.94
N ALA A 129 23.38 30.75 22.09
CA ALA A 129 24.29 31.88 22.06
C ALA A 129 23.51 33.16 21.66
N LYS A 130 23.35 34.06 22.62
CA LYS A 130 22.92 35.44 22.40
C LYS A 130 24.01 36.19 21.62
N GLY A 131 23.68 36.60 20.40
CA GLY A 131 24.01 37.89 19.75
C GLY A 131 25.46 38.38 19.67
N LYS A 132 25.86 38.79 18.46
CA LYS A 132 26.35 40.16 18.17
C LYS A 132 26.50 40.34 16.66
N LEU A 133 25.61 41.14 16.05
CA LEU A 133 25.94 41.88 14.84
C LEU A 133 26.97 42.94 15.24
N SER A 134 28.20 42.80 14.76
CA SER A 134 29.22 43.83 14.87
C SER A 134 29.08 44.79 13.68
N GLU A 135 28.64 46.01 13.95
CA GLU A 135 28.89 47.16 13.08
C GLU A 135 30.40 47.45 13.07
N GLY A 136 31.02 47.35 11.90
CA GLY A 136 32.39 47.80 11.68
C GLY A 136 32.40 49.31 11.42
N ARG A 137 33.08 50.05 12.31
CA ARG A 137 33.47 51.45 12.05
C ARG A 137 34.72 51.46 11.17
N GLY A 138 34.67 52.20 10.06
CA GLY A 138 35.83 52.71 9.34
C GLY A 138 35.63 54.21 9.09
N ALA A 139 36.27 55.05 9.90
CA ALA A 139 36.56 56.46 9.61
C ALA A 139 37.81 56.50 8.71
N ALA A 140 38.12 57.46 7.83
CA ALA A 140 37.59 58.74 7.41
C ALA A 140 38.28 59.11 6.07
N ARG A 141 37.71 60.03 5.29
CA ARG A 141 38.40 61.19 4.65
C ARG A 141 37.37 62.01 3.84
N ARG A 142 37.19 63.28 4.24
CA ARG A 142 36.77 64.42 3.38
C ARG A 142 38.03 64.99 2.71
N PRO A 143 37.95 65.95 1.74
CA PRO A 143 36.82 66.74 1.21
C PRO A 143 36.66 66.47 -0.32
N GLU A 144 35.86 67.12 -1.18
CA GLU A 144 35.51 68.54 -1.35
C GLU A 144 34.42 68.63 -2.46
N ALA A 145 33.57 69.66 -2.44
CA ALA A 145 32.64 70.01 -3.52
C ALA A 145 33.31 71.08 -4.43
N PRO A 146 32.89 71.36 -5.69
CA PRO A 146 31.55 71.90 -5.95
C PRO A 146 30.90 71.69 -7.34
N LYS A 147 29.58 71.93 -7.32
CA LYS A 147 28.69 72.65 -8.25
C LYS A 147 28.36 72.11 -9.66
N ALA A 148 27.05 72.17 -9.89
CA ALA A 148 26.32 72.03 -11.14
C ALA A 148 26.66 73.14 -12.16
N PRO A 149 26.18 72.96 -13.39
CA PRO A 149 25.17 73.87 -13.93
C PRO A 149 23.77 73.24 -14.01
#